data_AF-A0A0R1M2N1-F1
#
_entry.id   AF-A0A0R1M2N1-F1
#
_cell.length_a   1.000
_cell.length_b   1.000
_cell.length_c   1.000
_cell.angle_alpha   90.00
_cell.angle_beta   90.00
_cell.angle_gamma   90.00
#
_symmetry.space_group_name_H-M   'P 1'
#
loop_
_entity.id
_entity.type
_entity.pdbx_description
1 polymer ?
#
loop_
_entity_poly.entity_id
_entity_poly.type
_entity_poly.pdbx_seq_one_letter_code
_entity_poly.pdbx_strand_id
1 'polypeptide(L)'
;MKEVVELGTLVRQEIFKLTRKKSTWISTGFLVAVEILFAILSKVYPKTFVPASTFESLYFARPIIIFYMIAATATIITMEFQFGTMKQVLYRRYSRGQILVSKWLAMLLYSVYWYILSLGVAMLLKLMLFRHQLSIHQSAGHGLSIFAQSLEVSAATFITLWLLLSLVFLLANLFTNSAAAVSVGIIGYFATNIVTQLLTMLIQKWDWTKWNPLTMLLYPQMLAHPGVYQPLLNMQAWQMLLGNVIYIALFLWAGYKVFTQRNL
;
A
#
# COMPACT_ATOMS: atom_id res chain seq x y z
N MET A 1 -23.68 6.27 19.29
CA MET A 1 -24.02 4.85 19.01
C MET A 1 -24.64 4.66 17.62
N LYS A 2 -25.69 5.42 17.25
CA LYS A 2 -26.34 5.34 15.93
C LYS A 2 -25.40 5.58 14.73
N GLU A 3 -24.57 6.61 14.77
CA GLU A 3 -23.61 6.93 13.68
C GLU A 3 -22.55 5.83 13.47
N VAL A 4 -22.11 5.17 14.54
CA VAL A 4 -21.13 4.08 14.46
C VAL A 4 -21.75 2.84 13.81
N VAL A 5 -23.02 2.55 14.13
CA VAL A 5 -23.78 1.45 13.51
C VAL A 5 -24.01 1.73 12.02
N GLU A 6 -24.40 2.97 11.68
CA GLU A 6 -24.55 3.42 10.28
C GLU A 6 -23.23 3.29 9.50
N LEU A 7 -22.11 3.75 10.06
CA LEU A 7 -20.79 3.59 9.42
C LEU A 7 -20.43 2.12 9.21
N GLY A 8 -20.66 1.26 10.20
CA GLY A 8 -20.42 -0.18 10.10
C GLY A 8 -21.23 -0.83 8.97
N THR A 9 -22.49 -0.41 8.78
CA THR A 9 -23.29 -0.91 7.65
C THR A 9 -22.76 -0.46 6.29
N LEU A 10 -22.29 0.79 6.17
CA LEU A 10 -21.68 1.29 4.93
C LEU A 10 -20.38 0.53 4.59
N VAL A 11 -19.51 0.32 5.59
CA VAL A 11 -18.28 -0.46 5.40
C VAL A 11 -18.60 -1.87 4.92
N ARG A 12 -19.60 -2.54 5.52
CA ARG A 12 -20.03 -3.87 5.09
C ARG A 12 -20.55 -3.88 3.65
N GLN A 13 -21.29 -2.85 3.25
CA GLN A 13 -21.76 -2.72 1.86
C GLN A 13 -20.60 -2.56 0.88
N GLU A 14 -19.61 -1.72 1.19
CA GLU A 14 -18.44 -1.53 0.34
C GLU A 14 -17.59 -2.80 0.22
N ILE A 15 -17.37 -3.53 1.32
CA ILE A 15 -16.69 -4.84 1.30
C ILE A 15 -17.47 -5.87 0.48
N PHE A 16 -18.80 -5.89 0.61
CA PHE A 16 -19.64 -6.78 -0.19
C PHE A 16 -19.52 -6.47 -1.69
N LYS A 17 -19.50 -5.18 -2.08
CA LYS A 17 -19.26 -4.77 -3.47
C LYS A 17 -17.89 -5.26 -3.95
N LEU A 18 -16.83 -5.10 -3.15
CA LEU A 18 -15.48 -5.52 -3.52
C LEU A 18 -15.39 -7.05 -3.70
N THR A 19 -15.86 -7.82 -2.72
CA THR A 19 -15.79 -9.30 -2.74
C THR A 19 -16.64 -9.94 -3.83
N ARG A 20 -17.66 -9.27 -4.35
CA ARG A 20 -18.48 -9.77 -5.46
C ARG A 20 -17.95 -9.39 -6.85
N LYS A 21 -16.98 -8.48 -6.94
CA LYS A 21 -16.36 -8.16 -8.24
C LYS A 21 -15.51 -9.33 -8.72
N LYS A 22 -15.77 -9.80 -9.95
CA LYS A 22 -14.96 -10.84 -10.60
C LYS A 22 -13.47 -10.47 -10.63
N SER A 23 -13.15 -9.18 -10.83
CA SER A 23 -11.78 -8.67 -10.83
C SER A 23 -11.02 -8.99 -9.52
N THR A 24 -11.66 -8.94 -8.35
CA THR A 24 -11.00 -9.25 -7.07
C THR A 24 -10.50 -10.69 -7.02
N TRP A 25 -11.31 -11.64 -7.46
CA TRP A 25 -10.93 -13.06 -7.47
C TRP A 25 -9.90 -13.38 -8.57
N ILE A 26 -10.04 -12.76 -9.75
CA ILE A 26 -9.05 -12.89 -10.83
C ILE A 26 -7.69 -12.36 -10.37
N SER A 27 -7.66 -11.18 -9.76
CA SER A 27 -6.43 -10.59 -9.23
C SER A 27 -5.85 -11.41 -8.09
N THR A 28 -6.70 -12.02 -7.25
CA THR A 28 -6.26 -12.89 -6.14
C THR A 28 -5.53 -14.11 -6.72
N GLY A 29 -6.14 -14.79 -7.69
CA GLY A 29 -5.50 -15.93 -8.37
C GLY A 29 -4.21 -15.54 -9.09
N PHE A 30 -4.20 -14.38 -9.75
CA PHE A 30 -3.01 -13.84 -10.40
C PHE A 30 -1.86 -13.58 -9.41
N LEU A 31 -2.15 -12.97 -8.26
CA LEU A 31 -1.14 -12.72 -7.22
C LEU A 31 -0.50 -14.04 -6.76
N VAL A 32 -1.33 -15.02 -6.39
CA VAL A 32 -0.86 -16.33 -5.92
C VAL A 32 -0.04 -17.04 -7.00
N ALA A 33 -0.46 -16.97 -8.26
CA ALA A 33 0.29 -17.54 -9.37
C ALA A 33 1.67 -16.91 -9.53
N VAL A 34 1.79 -15.58 -9.36
CA VAL A 34 3.08 -14.89 -9.39
C VAL A 34 3.96 -15.31 -8.21
N GLU A 35 3.40 -15.40 -7.00
CA GLU A 35 4.16 -15.85 -5.83
C GLU A 35 4.72 -17.27 -6.02
N ILE A 36 3.90 -18.19 -6.55
CA ILE A 36 4.34 -19.55 -6.89
C ILE A 36 5.46 -19.51 -7.95
N LEU A 37 5.29 -18.71 -9.00
CA LEU A 37 6.28 -18.57 -10.07
C LEU A 37 7.63 -18.11 -9.51
N PHE A 38 7.66 -17.03 -8.73
CA PHE A 38 8.91 -16.51 -8.15
C PHE A 38 9.50 -17.46 -7.10
N ALA A 39 8.67 -18.21 -6.37
CA ALA A 39 9.16 -19.25 -5.48
C ALA A 39 9.87 -20.37 -6.25
N ILE A 40 9.31 -20.84 -7.37
CA ILE A 40 9.94 -21.84 -8.23
C ILE A 40 11.23 -21.27 -8.85
N LEU A 41 11.21 -20.03 -9.36
CA LEU A 41 12.40 -19.39 -9.93
C LEU A 41 13.53 -19.28 -8.90
N SER A 42 13.22 -18.94 -7.65
CA SER A 42 14.22 -18.90 -6.57
C SER A 42 14.81 -20.27 -6.23
N LYS A 43 14.07 -21.35 -6.48
CA LYS A 43 14.57 -22.72 -6.30
C LYS A 43 15.44 -23.18 -7.47
N VAL A 44 15.04 -22.88 -8.71
CA VAL A 44 15.74 -23.32 -9.93
C VAL A 44 16.98 -22.48 -10.21
N TYR A 45 16.91 -21.18 -9.97
CA TYR A 45 17.99 -20.22 -10.23
C TYR A 45 18.40 -19.45 -8.96
N PRO A 46 18.96 -20.13 -7.94
CA PRO A 46 19.25 -19.52 -6.64
C PRO A 46 20.33 -18.44 -6.68
N LYS A 47 21.15 -18.40 -7.73
CA LYS A 47 22.17 -17.34 -7.94
C LYS A 47 21.58 -16.00 -8.36
N THR A 48 20.47 -16.02 -9.12
CA THR A 48 19.80 -14.79 -9.58
C THR A 48 18.66 -14.41 -8.64
N PHE A 49 17.90 -15.40 -8.20
CA PHE A 49 16.78 -15.23 -7.27
C PHE A 49 17.13 -15.87 -5.94
N VAL A 50 17.86 -15.13 -5.11
CA VAL A 50 18.25 -15.62 -3.79
C VAL A 50 16.98 -15.93 -2.98
N PRO A 51 16.80 -17.16 -2.45
CA PRO A 51 15.56 -17.54 -1.77
C PRO A 51 15.21 -16.65 -0.57
N ALA A 52 16.22 -16.17 0.17
CA ALA A 52 16.04 -15.28 1.31
C ALA A 52 15.44 -13.92 0.92
N SER A 53 16.01 -13.22 -0.06
CA SER A 53 15.52 -11.91 -0.52
C SER A 53 14.20 -12.04 -1.28
N THR A 54 14.02 -13.16 -2.00
CA THR A 54 12.78 -13.44 -2.72
C THR A 54 11.64 -13.71 -1.74
N PHE A 55 11.90 -14.41 -0.63
CA PHE A 55 10.93 -14.55 0.46
C PHE A 55 10.66 -13.22 1.17
N GLU A 56 11.70 -12.43 1.46
CA GLU A 56 11.55 -11.11 2.09
C GLU A 56 10.61 -10.23 1.26
N SER A 57 10.76 -10.20 -0.05
CA SER A 57 9.89 -9.46 -0.99
C SER A 57 8.50 -10.08 -1.22
N LEU A 58 8.15 -11.11 -0.46
CA LEU A 58 6.92 -11.90 -0.60
C LEU A 58 6.75 -12.45 -2.02
N TYR A 59 7.82 -13.03 -2.58
CA TYR A 59 7.82 -13.62 -3.92
C TYR A 59 7.25 -12.68 -5.00
N PHE A 60 7.65 -11.40 -4.94
CA PHE A 60 7.21 -10.35 -5.87
C PHE A 60 5.73 -9.91 -5.71
N ALA A 61 5.06 -10.26 -4.62
CA ALA A 61 3.69 -9.84 -4.36
C ALA A 61 3.54 -8.33 -4.08
N ARG A 62 4.54 -7.70 -3.43
CA ARG A 62 4.43 -6.31 -2.96
C ARG A 62 4.06 -5.30 -4.07
N PRO A 63 4.76 -5.24 -5.22
CA PRO A 63 4.40 -4.30 -6.29
C PRO A 63 3.00 -4.57 -6.88
N ILE A 64 2.60 -5.84 -6.97
CA ILE A 64 1.30 -6.24 -7.50
C ILE A 64 0.19 -5.75 -6.58
N ILE A 65 0.33 -5.94 -5.27
CA ILE A 65 -0.60 -5.41 -4.28
C ILE A 65 -0.71 -3.89 -4.41
N ILE A 66 0.42 -3.19 -4.54
CA ILE A 66 0.44 -1.73 -4.67
C ILE A 66 -0.35 -1.28 -5.92
N PHE A 67 -0.06 -1.83 -7.09
CA PHE A 67 -0.75 -1.45 -8.33
C PHE A 67 -2.24 -1.75 -8.27
N TYR A 68 -2.59 -2.92 -7.76
CA TYR A 68 -3.97 -3.32 -7.63
C TYR A 68 -4.73 -2.40 -6.65
N MET A 69 -4.13 -2.07 -5.52
CA MET A 69 -4.71 -1.18 -4.52
C MET A 69 -4.86 0.26 -5.04
N ILE A 70 -3.90 0.77 -5.81
CA ILE A 70 -4.01 2.08 -6.49
C ILE A 70 -5.22 2.08 -7.44
N ALA A 71 -5.36 1.05 -8.28
CA ALA A 71 -6.48 0.94 -9.22
C ALA A 71 -7.84 0.80 -8.50
N ALA A 72 -7.92 -0.02 -7.47
CA ALA A 72 -9.12 -0.18 -6.66
C ALA A 72 -9.50 1.12 -5.93
N THR A 73 -8.52 1.86 -5.43
CA THR A 73 -8.70 3.13 -4.70
C THR A 73 -9.16 4.26 -5.61
N ALA A 74 -8.61 4.35 -6.83
CA ALA A 74 -9.07 5.33 -7.79
C ALA A 74 -10.52 5.06 -8.20
N THR A 75 -10.88 3.79 -8.45
CA THR A 75 -12.21 3.42 -8.97
C THR A 75 -13.31 3.46 -7.92
N ILE A 76 -13.04 3.19 -6.63
CA ILE A 76 -14.06 3.17 -5.57
C ILE A 76 -14.75 4.53 -5.37
N ILE A 77 -14.03 5.61 -5.66
CA ILE A 77 -14.54 6.98 -5.62
C ILE A 77 -15.12 7.35 -6.98
N THR A 78 -14.36 7.25 -8.07
CA THR A 78 -14.79 7.77 -9.36
C THR A 78 -16.05 7.09 -9.93
N MET A 79 -16.25 5.80 -9.67
CA MET A 79 -17.47 5.12 -10.14
C MET A 79 -18.74 5.71 -9.52
N GLU A 80 -18.68 6.23 -8.29
CA GLU A 80 -19.85 6.84 -7.65
C GLU A 80 -20.20 8.21 -8.27
N PHE A 81 -19.21 8.93 -8.78
CA PHE A 81 -19.41 10.16 -9.54
C PHE A 81 -19.94 9.85 -10.95
N GLN A 82 -19.37 8.85 -11.62
CA GLN A 82 -19.74 8.47 -12.99
C GLN A 82 -21.16 7.91 -13.10
N PHE A 83 -21.56 7.07 -12.15
CA PHE A 83 -22.89 6.44 -12.15
C PHE A 83 -23.95 7.22 -11.36
N GLY A 84 -23.60 8.39 -10.80
CA GLY A 84 -24.54 9.25 -10.06
C GLY A 84 -25.10 8.65 -8.77
N THR A 85 -24.56 7.52 -8.31
CA THR A 85 -25.05 6.77 -7.15
C THR A 85 -24.89 7.51 -5.83
N MET A 86 -24.02 8.54 -5.78
CA MET A 86 -23.92 9.42 -4.60
C MET A 86 -25.25 10.11 -4.26
N LYS A 87 -26.06 10.48 -5.26
CA LYS A 87 -27.36 11.12 -5.02
C LYS A 87 -28.36 10.16 -4.37
N GLN A 88 -28.32 8.89 -4.74
CA GLN A 88 -29.20 7.85 -4.21
C GLN A 88 -28.84 7.46 -2.76
N VAL A 89 -27.55 7.44 -2.40
CA VAL A 89 -27.10 7.13 -1.04
C VAL A 89 -27.37 8.29 -0.08
N LEU A 90 -27.21 9.54 -0.53
CA LEU A 90 -27.52 10.73 0.27
C LEU A 90 -29.01 10.84 0.63
N TYR A 91 -29.90 10.30 -0.19
CA TYR A 91 -31.34 10.26 0.10
C TYR A 91 -31.69 9.39 1.33
N ARG A 92 -30.78 8.48 1.75
CA ARG A 92 -31.00 7.50 2.84
C ARG A 92 -30.49 7.93 4.23
N ARG A 93 -30.30 9.23 4.50
CA ARG A 93 -29.86 9.83 5.79
C ARG A 93 -28.36 9.73 6.14
N TYR A 94 -27.49 9.23 5.26
CA TYR A 94 -26.04 9.20 5.52
C TYR A 94 -25.36 10.53 5.20
N SER A 95 -24.41 10.96 6.02
CA SER A 95 -23.62 12.17 5.73
C SER A 95 -22.57 11.91 4.65
N ARG A 96 -22.22 12.95 3.87
CA ARG A 96 -21.16 12.88 2.85
C ARG A 96 -19.84 12.37 3.44
N GLY A 97 -19.51 12.85 4.64
CA GLY A 97 -18.31 12.43 5.37
C GLY A 97 -18.33 10.95 5.74
N GLN A 98 -19.46 10.42 6.23
CA GLN A 98 -19.61 9.00 6.57
C GLN A 98 -19.41 8.09 5.35
N ILE A 99 -19.93 8.49 4.19
CA ILE A 99 -19.76 7.73 2.94
C ILE A 99 -18.26 7.65 2.58
N LEU A 100 -17.54 8.77 2.59
CA LEU A 100 -16.11 8.78 2.25
C LEU A 100 -15.28 7.96 3.25
N VAL A 101 -15.51 8.15 4.55
CA VAL A 101 -14.79 7.40 5.60
C VAL A 101 -15.07 5.91 5.50
N SER A 102 -16.29 5.50 5.14
CA SER A 102 -16.61 4.08 4.94
C SER A 102 -15.79 3.45 3.81
N LYS A 103 -15.49 4.21 2.74
CA LYS A 103 -14.65 3.75 1.63
C LYS A 103 -13.19 3.63 2.04
N TRP A 104 -12.69 4.57 2.84
CA TRP A 104 -11.34 4.48 3.41
C TRP A 104 -11.21 3.22 4.28
N LEU A 105 -12.16 2.98 5.18
CA LEU A 105 -12.15 1.78 6.04
C LEU A 105 -12.31 0.49 5.23
N ALA A 106 -13.15 0.47 4.20
CA ALA A 106 -13.27 -0.69 3.31
C ALA A 106 -11.95 -0.97 2.59
N MET A 107 -11.25 0.06 2.09
CA MET A 107 -9.94 -0.10 1.46
C MET A 107 -8.84 -0.47 2.46
N LEU A 108 -8.94 -0.04 3.72
CA LEU A 108 -8.07 -0.48 4.83
C LEU A 108 -8.19 -1.99 5.02
N LEU A 109 -9.40 -2.49 5.24
CA LEU A 109 -9.64 -3.92 5.39
C LEU A 109 -9.24 -4.70 4.13
N TYR A 110 -9.44 -4.12 2.96
CA TYR A 110 -9.04 -4.74 1.70
C TYR A 110 -7.51 -4.84 1.55
N SER A 111 -6.77 -3.80 1.90
CA SER A 111 -5.30 -3.86 1.94
C SER A 111 -4.79 -4.89 2.93
N VAL A 112 -5.41 -5.01 4.11
CA VAL A 112 -5.08 -6.03 5.11
C VAL A 112 -5.32 -7.43 4.56
N TYR A 113 -6.43 -7.67 3.87
CA TYR A 113 -6.69 -8.94 3.19
C TYR A 113 -5.55 -9.34 2.23
N TRP A 114 -5.10 -8.41 1.38
CA TRP A 114 -4.02 -8.67 0.42
C TRP A 114 -2.70 -9.05 1.09
N TYR A 115 -2.32 -8.35 2.15
CA TYR A 115 -1.09 -8.64 2.88
C TYR A 115 -1.18 -9.94 3.67
N ILE A 116 -2.31 -10.23 4.34
CA ILE A 116 -2.49 -11.50 5.07
C ILE A 116 -2.45 -12.68 4.10
N LEU A 117 -3.11 -12.56 2.94
CA LEU A 117 -3.10 -13.58 1.90
C LEU A 117 -1.67 -13.86 1.42
N SER A 118 -0.95 -12.82 1.01
CA SER A 118 0.43 -12.93 0.49
C SER A 118 1.39 -13.48 1.54
N LEU A 119 1.31 -13.00 2.79
CA LEU A 119 2.10 -13.57 3.89
C LEU A 119 1.78 -15.05 4.11
N GLY A 120 0.50 -15.43 4.10
CA GLY A 120 0.08 -16.82 4.24
C GLY A 120 0.63 -17.72 3.12
N VAL A 121 0.53 -17.28 1.87
CA VAL A 121 1.05 -18.00 0.70
C VAL A 121 2.58 -18.08 0.74
N ALA A 122 3.27 -16.98 1.08
CA ALA A 122 4.73 -16.98 1.22
C ALA A 122 5.20 -17.97 2.29
N MET A 123 4.51 -18.05 3.45
CA MET A 123 4.82 -19.05 4.49
C MET A 123 4.61 -20.49 4.01
N LEU A 124 3.51 -20.75 3.29
CA LEU A 124 3.21 -22.06 2.73
C LEU A 124 4.28 -22.48 1.70
N LEU A 125 4.65 -21.58 0.79
CA LEU A 125 5.69 -21.83 -0.21
C LEU A 125 7.05 -22.06 0.43
N LYS A 126 7.40 -21.29 1.46
CA LYS A 126 8.61 -21.50 2.25
C LYS A 126 8.63 -22.87 2.91
N LEU A 127 7.51 -23.31 3.50
CA LEU A 127 7.37 -24.63 4.12
C LEU A 127 7.51 -25.77 3.10
N MET A 128 6.88 -25.64 1.93
CA MET A 128 6.85 -26.68 0.90
C MET A 128 8.16 -26.78 0.10
N LEU A 129 8.74 -25.65 -0.30
CA LEU A 129 9.85 -25.62 -1.26
C LEU A 129 11.22 -25.47 -0.60
N PHE A 130 11.31 -24.82 0.57
CA PHE A 130 12.57 -24.38 1.18
C PHE A 130 12.77 -24.88 2.62
N ARG A 131 12.08 -25.96 3.02
CA ARG A 131 12.05 -26.52 4.39
C ARG A 131 13.41 -26.63 5.06
N HIS A 132 14.45 -27.02 4.32
CA HIS A 132 15.80 -27.26 4.84
C HIS A 132 16.82 -26.17 4.47
N GLN A 133 16.45 -25.21 3.61
CA GLN A 133 17.36 -24.19 3.08
C GLN A 133 17.16 -22.81 3.71
N LEU A 134 15.93 -22.51 4.18
CA LEU A 134 15.60 -21.24 4.82
C LEU A 134 15.17 -21.47 6.27
N SER A 135 16.10 -21.22 7.19
CA SER A 135 15.78 -21.17 8.61
C SER A 135 15.09 -19.85 8.94
N ILE A 136 14.01 -19.88 9.70
CA ILE A 136 13.29 -18.65 10.14
C ILE A 136 14.16 -17.74 11.01
N HIS A 137 15.22 -18.29 11.62
CA HIS A 137 16.21 -17.59 12.44
C HIS A 137 17.49 -17.24 11.69
N GLN A 138 17.57 -17.56 10.40
CA GLN A 138 18.74 -17.19 9.60
C GLN A 138 18.90 -15.67 9.64
N SER A 139 20.10 -15.21 9.98
CA SER A 139 20.41 -13.79 10.05
C SER A 139 20.32 -13.18 8.67
N ALA A 140 19.60 -12.07 8.57
CA ALA A 140 19.51 -11.26 7.36
C ALA A 140 20.68 -10.24 7.25
N GLY A 141 21.69 -10.34 8.12
CA GLY A 141 22.91 -9.52 8.07
C GLY A 141 22.90 -8.32 9.02
N HIS A 142 21.76 -7.96 9.60
CA HIS A 142 21.60 -6.81 10.51
C HIS A 142 21.14 -7.18 11.93
N GLY A 143 21.38 -8.42 12.35
CA GLY A 143 20.96 -8.94 13.67
C GLY A 143 19.49 -9.36 13.76
N LEU A 144 18.69 -9.05 12.73
CA LEU A 144 17.32 -9.54 12.58
C LEU A 144 17.31 -10.88 11.82
N SER A 145 16.30 -11.70 12.12
CA SER A 145 16.00 -12.87 11.32
C SER A 145 15.31 -12.48 10.02
N ILE A 146 15.45 -13.30 8.96
CA ILE A 146 14.76 -13.08 7.67
C ILE A 146 13.25 -12.91 7.86
N PHE A 147 12.65 -13.65 8.80
CA PHE A 147 11.23 -13.53 9.11
C PHE A 147 10.89 -12.19 9.77
N ALA A 148 11.67 -11.78 10.77
CA ALA A 148 11.46 -10.50 11.46
C ALA A 148 11.62 -9.33 10.48
N GLN A 149 12.67 -9.35 9.66
CA GLN A 149 12.90 -8.34 8.63
C GLN A 149 11.77 -8.31 7.59
N SER A 150 11.30 -9.47 7.10
CA SER A 150 10.18 -9.53 6.16
C SER A 150 8.91 -8.90 6.75
N LEU A 151 8.61 -9.13 8.03
CA LEU A 151 7.48 -8.51 8.72
C LEU A 151 7.65 -7.00 8.87
N GLU A 152 8.81 -6.53 9.33
CA GLU A 152 9.10 -5.10 9.49
C GLU A 152 8.99 -4.35 8.16
N VAL A 153 9.62 -4.88 7.11
CA VAL A 153 9.55 -4.28 5.78
C VAL A 153 8.12 -4.34 5.23
N SER A 154 7.36 -5.40 5.51
CA SER A 154 5.95 -5.49 5.08
C SER A 154 5.08 -4.47 5.80
N ALA A 155 5.29 -4.24 7.10
CA ALA A 155 4.61 -3.20 7.86
C ALA A 155 4.95 -1.80 7.33
N ALA A 156 6.23 -1.53 7.05
CA ALA A 156 6.65 -0.29 6.40
C ALA A 156 6.02 -0.12 5.02
N THR A 157 6.02 -1.17 4.19
CA THR A 157 5.41 -1.15 2.85
C THR A 157 3.90 -0.90 2.94
N PHE A 158 3.23 -1.45 3.95
CA PHE A 158 1.82 -1.20 4.19
C PHE A 158 1.55 0.27 4.53
N ILE A 159 2.34 0.87 5.41
CA ILE A 159 2.22 2.28 5.78
C ILE A 159 2.49 3.19 4.58
N THR A 160 3.56 2.92 3.83
CA THR A 160 3.91 3.66 2.61
C THR A 160 2.87 3.49 1.50
N LEU A 161 2.25 2.30 1.37
CA LEU A 161 1.11 2.11 0.51
C LEU A 161 -0.03 3.04 0.92
N TRP A 162 -0.34 3.16 2.21
CA TRP A 162 -1.38 4.08 2.69
C TRP A 162 -1.07 5.56 2.40
N LEU A 163 0.20 5.96 2.43
CA LEU A 163 0.61 7.28 1.96
C LEU A 163 0.23 7.47 0.48
N LEU A 164 0.57 6.51 -0.39
CA LEU A 164 0.16 6.55 -1.80
C LEU A 164 -1.36 6.54 -1.97
N LEU A 165 -2.08 5.68 -1.26
CA LEU A 165 -3.54 5.57 -1.37
C LEU A 165 -4.25 6.84 -0.90
N SER A 166 -3.76 7.49 0.16
CA SER A 166 -4.31 8.76 0.63
C SER A 166 -4.20 9.88 -0.42
N LEU A 167 -3.07 9.92 -1.15
CA LEU A 167 -2.90 10.81 -2.30
C LEU A 167 -3.84 10.43 -3.44
N VAL A 168 -3.94 9.14 -3.79
CA VAL A 168 -4.86 8.66 -4.84
C VAL A 168 -6.32 8.98 -4.48
N PHE A 169 -6.73 8.85 -3.23
CA PHE A 169 -8.06 9.23 -2.76
C PHE A 169 -8.31 10.74 -2.91
N LEU A 170 -7.35 11.57 -2.50
CA LEU A 170 -7.44 13.02 -2.69
C LEU A 170 -7.60 13.38 -4.17
N LEU A 171 -6.80 12.78 -5.05
CA LEU A 171 -6.84 13.04 -6.48
C LEU A 171 -8.10 12.47 -7.14
N ALA A 172 -8.59 11.31 -6.71
CA ALA A 172 -9.87 10.76 -7.18
C ALA A 172 -11.07 11.62 -6.75
N ASN A 173 -10.95 12.38 -5.65
CA ASN A 173 -11.93 13.39 -5.26
C ASN A 173 -11.82 14.68 -6.07
N LEU A 174 -10.64 15.01 -6.60
CA LEU A 174 -10.42 16.22 -7.42
C LEU A 174 -10.76 15.98 -8.89
N PHE A 175 -10.39 14.83 -9.43
CA PHE A 175 -10.60 14.47 -10.82
C PHE A 175 -11.90 13.68 -11.01
N THR A 176 -12.61 13.92 -12.11
CA THR A 176 -13.80 13.13 -12.50
C THR A 176 -13.44 11.80 -13.17
N ASN A 177 -12.19 11.65 -13.61
CA ASN A 177 -11.68 10.47 -14.28
C ASN A 177 -10.73 9.67 -13.37
N SER A 178 -10.98 8.37 -13.21
CA SER A 178 -10.09 7.46 -12.46
C SER A 178 -8.70 7.36 -13.08
N ALA A 179 -8.57 7.49 -14.39
CA ALA A 179 -7.30 7.33 -15.09
C ALA A 179 -6.23 8.29 -14.55
N ALA A 180 -6.59 9.55 -14.27
CA ALA A 180 -5.68 10.54 -13.71
C ALA A 180 -5.15 10.13 -12.32
N ALA A 181 -6.05 9.70 -11.43
CA ALA A 181 -5.67 9.28 -10.07
C ALA A 181 -4.81 8.00 -10.10
N VAL A 182 -5.12 7.03 -10.97
CA VAL A 182 -4.31 5.82 -11.16
C VAL A 182 -2.91 6.18 -11.66
N SER A 183 -2.81 7.01 -12.71
CA SER A 183 -1.51 7.40 -13.28
C SER A 183 -0.62 8.07 -12.25
N VAL A 184 -1.15 8.99 -11.43
CA VAL A 184 -0.36 9.65 -10.38
C VAL A 184 0.08 8.65 -9.31
N GLY A 185 -0.77 7.71 -8.91
CA GLY A 185 -0.37 6.65 -7.97
C GLY A 185 0.77 5.79 -8.50
N ILE A 186 0.69 5.36 -9.76
CA ILE A 186 1.72 4.54 -10.41
C ILE A 186 3.03 5.33 -10.59
N ILE A 187 2.95 6.57 -11.08
CA ILE A 187 4.11 7.47 -11.20
C ILE A 187 4.73 7.70 -9.83
N GLY A 188 3.93 7.93 -8.79
CA GLY A 188 4.41 8.10 -7.42
C GLY A 188 5.17 6.88 -6.90
N TYR A 189 4.71 5.66 -7.19
CA TYR A 189 5.41 4.43 -6.85
C TYR A 189 6.75 4.30 -7.58
N PHE A 190 6.81 4.54 -8.89
CA PHE A 190 8.06 4.45 -9.65
C PHE A 190 9.01 5.62 -9.39
N ALA A 191 8.46 6.78 -9.02
CA ALA A 191 9.22 7.96 -8.67
C ALA A 191 10.19 7.67 -7.52
N THR A 192 9.87 6.77 -6.58
CA THR A 192 10.80 6.44 -5.50
C THR A 192 12.16 6.00 -6.02
N ASN A 193 12.22 5.12 -7.03
CA ASN A 193 13.49 4.59 -7.55
C ASN A 193 14.27 5.63 -8.37
N ILE A 194 13.58 6.47 -9.15
CA ILE A 194 14.21 7.49 -10.00
C ILE A 194 14.64 8.70 -9.16
N VAL A 195 13.78 9.11 -8.23
CA VAL A 195 13.90 10.37 -7.48
C VAL A 195 14.78 10.19 -6.25
N THR A 196 15.11 8.96 -5.80
CA THR A 196 16.03 8.73 -4.68
C THR A 196 17.38 9.45 -4.86
N GLN A 197 17.98 9.39 -6.05
CA GLN A 197 19.27 10.05 -6.29
C GLN A 197 19.15 11.58 -6.22
N LEU A 198 18.10 12.13 -6.82
CA LEU A 198 17.82 13.57 -6.79
C LEU A 198 17.49 14.06 -5.37
N LEU A 199 16.70 13.30 -4.62
CA LEU A 199 16.36 13.58 -3.23
C LEU A 199 17.60 13.57 -2.35
N THR A 200 18.51 12.62 -2.54
CA THR A 200 19.75 12.54 -1.77
C THR A 200 20.60 13.81 -1.98
N MET A 201 20.77 14.25 -3.23
CA MET A 201 21.49 15.49 -3.54
C MET A 201 20.80 16.72 -2.92
N LEU A 202 19.46 16.75 -2.94
CA LEU A 202 18.68 17.84 -2.37
C LEU A 202 18.80 17.89 -0.85
N ILE A 203 18.75 16.74 -0.17
CA ILE A 203 18.88 16.61 1.29
C ILE A 203 20.27 17.03 1.74
N GLN A 204 21.32 16.63 1.02
CA GLN A 204 22.69 17.06 1.31
C GLN A 204 22.88 18.58 1.21
N LYS A 205 22.19 19.22 0.26
CA LYS A 205 22.23 20.68 0.10
C LYS A 205 21.34 21.42 1.13
N TRP A 206 20.17 20.86 1.41
CA TRP A 206 19.16 21.44 2.29
C TRP A 206 18.51 20.35 3.15
N ASP A 207 19.00 20.19 4.39
CA ASP A 207 18.57 19.11 5.29
C ASP A 207 17.05 19.12 5.56
N TRP A 208 16.39 20.28 5.56
CA TRP A 208 14.93 20.36 5.77
C TRP A 208 14.12 19.66 4.68
N THR A 209 14.68 19.47 3.48
CA THR A 209 13.97 18.86 2.35
C THR A 209 13.68 17.38 2.56
N LYS A 210 14.36 16.72 3.52
CA LYS A 210 14.10 15.31 3.89
C LYS A 210 12.67 15.06 4.38
N TRP A 211 11.98 16.10 4.86
CA TRP A 211 10.62 15.98 5.38
C TRP A 211 9.54 15.90 4.30
N ASN A 212 9.87 15.80 3.01
CA ASN A 212 8.86 15.72 1.95
C ASN A 212 8.21 14.31 1.83
N PRO A 213 6.99 14.19 1.28
CA PRO A 213 6.30 12.90 1.16
C PRO A 213 7.01 11.89 0.23
N LEU A 214 7.78 12.35 -0.76
CA LEU A 214 8.54 11.45 -1.65
C LEU A 214 9.66 10.73 -0.88
N THR A 215 10.29 11.41 0.08
CA THR A 215 11.29 10.82 0.97
C THR A 215 10.63 9.78 1.86
N MET A 216 9.42 10.05 2.37
CA MET A 216 8.65 9.10 3.19
C MET A 216 8.30 7.81 2.45
N LEU A 217 8.20 7.83 1.11
CA LEU A 217 8.00 6.63 0.31
C LEU A 217 9.20 5.67 0.29
N LEU A 218 10.38 6.12 0.74
CA LEU A 218 11.60 5.30 0.84
C LEU A 218 11.70 4.52 2.14
N TYR A 219 10.68 4.60 3.00
CA TYR A 219 10.68 3.96 4.32
C TYR A 219 10.91 2.43 4.26
N PRO A 220 10.26 1.66 3.36
CA PRO A 220 10.51 0.22 3.23
C PRO A 220 11.95 -0.12 2.82
N GLN A 221 12.52 0.68 1.93
CA GLN A 221 13.88 0.52 1.40
C GLN A 221 14.91 0.78 2.48
N MET A 222 14.63 1.73 3.37
CA MET A 222 15.45 1.97 4.54
C MET A 222 15.40 0.83 5.56
N LEU A 223 14.26 0.17 5.78
CA LEU A 223 14.22 -1.01 6.64
C LEU A 223 14.84 -2.24 5.98
N ALA A 224 14.72 -2.40 4.67
CA ALA A 224 15.32 -3.51 3.93
C ALA A 224 16.86 -3.38 3.86
N HIS A 225 17.37 -2.15 3.75
CA HIS A 225 18.79 -1.86 3.58
C HIS A 225 19.23 -0.68 4.47
N PRO A 226 19.24 -0.84 5.81
CA PRO A 226 19.50 0.25 6.75
C PRO A 226 20.88 0.87 6.56
N GLY A 227 21.90 0.05 6.28
CA GLY A 227 23.28 0.53 6.04
C GLY A 227 23.45 1.43 4.82
N VAL A 228 22.48 1.44 3.90
CA VAL A 228 22.52 2.27 2.68
C VAL A 228 21.66 3.52 2.86
N TYR A 229 20.37 3.36 3.18
CA TYR A 229 19.43 4.49 3.13
C TYR A 229 19.45 5.37 4.37
N GLN A 230 19.77 4.84 5.55
CA GLN A 230 19.84 5.63 6.78
C GLN A 230 20.87 6.78 6.70
N PRO A 231 22.12 6.56 6.25
CA PRO A 231 23.07 7.65 6.06
C PRO A 231 22.72 8.56 4.88
N LEU A 232 22.10 8.02 3.81
CA LEU A 232 21.72 8.82 2.64
C LEU A 232 20.61 9.84 2.94
N LEU A 233 19.62 9.45 3.76
CA LEU A 233 18.47 10.29 4.06
C LEU A 233 18.66 11.17 5.30
N ASN A 234 19.70 10.91 6.11
CA ASN A 234 19.92 11.57 7.39
C ASN A 234 18.67 11.53 8.29
N MET A 235 17.99 10.36 8.30
CA MET A 235 16.74 10.12 9.02
C MET A 235 16.75 8.76 9.72
N GLN A 236 16.08 8.71 10.86
CA GLN A 236 15.85 7.47 11.60
C GLN A 236 14.51 6.83 11.24
N ALA A 237 14.37 5.52 11.50
CA ALA A 237 13.16 4.77 11.20
C ALA A 237 11.87 5.36 11.80
N TRP A 238 11.91 5.80 13.04
CA TRP A 238 10.75 6.39 13.69
C TRP A 238 10.36 7.75 13.07
N GLN A 239 11.32 8.52 12.55
CA GLN A 239 11.05 9.80 11.89
C GLN A 239 10.29 9.59 10.58
N MET A 240 10.69 8.59 9.79
CA MET A 240 9.99 8.23 8.56
C MET A 240 8.61 7.63 8.85
N LEU A 241 8.48 6.84 9.90
CA LEU A 241 7.19 6.32 10.36
C LEU A 241 6.22 7.45 10.69
N LEU A 242 6.64 8.39 11.55
CA LEU A 242 5.83 9.56 11.92
C LEU A 242 5.51 10.42 10.71
N GLY A 243 6.47 10.69 9.84
CA GLY A 243 6.27 11.46 8.62
C GLY A 243 5.19 10.83 7.73
N ASN A 244 5.26 9.51 7.50
CA ASN A 244 4.21 8.80 6.76
C ASN A 244 2.83 8.98 7.40
N VAL A 245 2.70 8.76 8.71
CA VAL A 245 1.42 8.88 9.44
C VAL A 245 0.85 10.30 9.34
N ILE A 246 1.70 11.32 9.51
CA ILE A 246 1.30 12.73 9.41
C ILE A 246 0.81 13.05 7.99
N TYR A 247 1.54 12.63 6.95
CA TYR A 247 1.12 12.90 5.57
C TYR A 247 -0.13 12.14 5.17
N ILE A 248 -0.30 10.90 5.63
CA ILE A 248 -1.55 10.13 5.44
C ILE A 248 -2.72 10.90 6.04
N ALA A 249 -2.60 11.34 7.29
CA ALA A 249 -3.65 12.10 7.97
C ALA A 249 -3.96 13.41 7.23
N LEU A 250 -2.92 14.13 6.78
CA LEU A 250 -3.06 15.38 6.04
C LEU A 250 -3.78 15.18 4.71
N PHE A 251 -3.38 14.19 3.91
CA PHE A 251 -4.01 13.93 2.60
C PHE A 251 -5.44 13.42 2.74
N LEU A 252 -5.72 12.55 3.71
CA LEU A 252 -7.09 12.14 4.00
C LEU A 252 -7.94 13.32 4.47
N TRP A 253 -7.44 14.15 5.38
CA TRP A 253 -8.15 15.35 5.86
C TRP A 253 -8.44 16.34 4.73
N ALA A 254 -7.45 16.62 3.87
CA ALA A 254 -7.64 17.45 2.69
C ALA A 254 -8.71 16.84 1.76
N GLY A 255 -8.65 15.53 1.53
CA GLY A 255 -9.64 14.79 0.74
C GLY A 255 -11.05 14.88 1.31
N TYR A 256 -11.19 14.84 2.64
CA TYR A 256 -12.47 15.02 3.34
C TYR A 256 -13.06 16.41 3.13
N LYS A 257 -12.23 17.46 3.27
CA LYS A 257 -12.65 18.85 3.05
C LYS A 257 -13.11 19.07 1.61
N VAL A 258 -12.34 18.60 0.63
CA VAL A 258 -12.69 18.67 -0.79
C VAL A 258 -14.02 17.96 -1.05
N PHE A 259 -14.19 16.74 -0.56
CA PHE A 259 -15.39 15.94 -0.81
C PHE A 259 -16.65 16.54 -0.18
N THR A 260 -16.54 17.11 1.02
CA THR A 260 -17.69 17.69 1.73
C THR A 260 -18.16 19.01 1.10
N GLN A 261 -17.22 19.82 0.60
CA GLN A 261 -17.50 21.12 -0.04
C GLN A 261 -17.92 20.98 -1.51
N ARG A 262 -17.68 19.83 -2.16
CA ARG A 262 -18.04 19.63 -3.56
C ARG A 262 -19.57 19.60 -3.71
N ASN A 263 -20.11 20.52 -4.50
CA ASN A 263 -21.50 20.49 -4.92
C ASN A 263 -21.69 19.32 -5.91
N LEU A 264 -22.51 18.33 -5.54
CA LEU A 264 -22.84 17.13 -6.31
C LEU A 264 -24.27 17.20 -6.83
#